data_AF-A0A661GIS8-F1
#
_entry.id   AF-A0A661GIS8-F1
#
_cell.length_a   1.000
_cell.length_b   1.000
_cell.length_c   1.000
_cell.angle_alpha   90.00
_cell.angle_beta   90.00
_cell.angle_gamma   90.00
#
_symmetry.space_group_name_H-M   'P 1'
#
loop_
_entity.id
_entity.type
_entity.pdbx_description
1 polymer ?
#
loop_
_entity_poly.entity_id
_entity_poly.type
_entity_poly.pdbx_seq_one_letter_code
_entity_poly.pdbx_strand_id
1 'polypeptide(L)' 'MSILYLLIPLGLVLLGLAVAAFFWAVGSGQFDDLDSPAWSVVMDDDEAPPGSSKKNEVEQNKHKG' A
#
# COMPACT_ATOMS: atom_id res chain seq x y z
N MET A 1 43.79 -8.39 -18.20
CA MET A 1 42.56 -8.27 -19.01
C MET A 1 41.64 -9.49 -18.89
N SER A 2 41.57 -10.11 -17.70
CA SER A 2 40.84 -11.37 -17.46
C SER A 2 39.56 -11.17 -16.64
N ILE A 3 39.45 -10.07 -15.88
CA ILE A 3 38.30 -9.77 -15.03
C ILE A 3 36.99 -9.55 -15.82
N LEU A 4 37.10 -9.12 -17.09
CA LEU A 4 35.95 -8.93 -17.98
C LEU A 4 35.19 -10.25 -18.21
N TYR A 5 35.89 -11.38 -18.25
CA TYR A 5 35.27 -12.71 -18.39
C TYR A 5 34.43 -13.11 -17.17
N LEU A 6 34.65 -12.47 -16.02
CA LEU A 6 33.84 -12.68 -14.82
C LEU A 6 32.73 -11.63 -14.70
N LEU A 7 33.04 -10.37 -14.99
CA LEU A 7 32.09 -9.25 -14.87
C LEU A 7 30.96 -9.31 -15.88
N ILE A 8 31.22 -9.71 -17.13
CA ILE A 8 30.19 -9.80 -18.17
C ILE A 8 29.11 -10.83 -17.81
N PRO A 9 29.42 -12.11 -17.52
CA PRO A 9 28.39 -13.09 -17.17
C PRO A 9 27.71 -12.75 -15.84
N LEU A 10 28.45 -12.25 -14.84
CA LEU A 10 27.86 -11.82 -13.59
C LEU A 10 26.85 -10.68 -13.80
N GLY A 11 27.19 -9.71 -14.63
CA GLY A 11 26.29 -8.61 -15.00
C GLY A 11 25.04 -9.09 -15.74
N LEU A 12 25.18 -10.05 -16.66
CA LEU A 12 24.03 -10.64 -17.36
C LEU A 12 23.10 -11.41 -16.42
N VAL A 13 23.65 -12.15 -15.45
CA VAL A 13 22.85 -12.84 -14.42
C VAL A 13 22.09 -11.82 -13.57
N LEU A 14 22.77 -10.78 -13.08
CA LEU A 14 22.13 -9.74 -12.28
C LEU A 14 21.05 -8.98 -13.07
N LEU A 15 21.30 -8.66 -14.33
CA LEU A 15 20.32 -8.05 -15.22
C LEU A 15 19.11 -8.97 -15.42
N GLY A 16 19.32 -10.26 -15.67
CA GLY A 16 18.25 -11.24 -15.80
C GLY A 16 17.40 -11.37 -14.54
N LEU A 17 18.04 -11.39 -13.36
CA LEU A 17 17.34 -11.41 -12.07
C LEU A 17 16.52 -10.13 -11.85
N ALA A 18 17.08 -8.96 -12.17
CA ALA A 18 16.37 -7.68 -12.06
C ALA A 18 15.14 -7.64 -12.96
N VAL A 19 15.26 -8.08 -14.21
CA VAL A 19 14.15 -8.14 -15.17
C VAL A 19 13.08 -9.13 -14.70
N ALA A 20 13.47 -10.31 -14.22
CA ALA A 20 12.53 -11.30 -13.69
C ALA A 20 11.77 -10.77 -12.46
N ALA A 21 12.48 -10.14 -11.53
CA ALA A 21 11.87 -9.51 -10.35
C ALA A 21 10.92 -8.36 -10.73
N PHE A 22 11.28 -7.56 -11.73
CA PHE A 22 10.43 -6.49 -12.25
C PHE A 22 9.12 -7.03 -12.82
N PHE A 23 9.16 -8.05 -13.68
CA PHE A 23 7.95 -8.65 -14.23
C PHE A 23 7.08 -9.33 -13.16
N TRP A 24 7.72 -9.96 -12.17
CA TRP A 24 7.01 -10.52 -11.03
C TRP A 24 6.27 -9.44 -10.22
N ALA A 25 6.92 -8.31 -9.91
CA ALA A 25 6.33 -7.20 -9.17
C ALA A 25 5.19 -6.50 -9.94
N VAL A 26 5.35 -6.34 -11.26
CA VAL A 26 4.28 -5.79 -12.13
C VAL A 26 3.07 -6.71 -12.15
N GLY A 27 3.27 -8.03 -12.24
CA GLY A 27 2.19 -9.01 -12.21
C GLY A 27 1.56 -9.24 -10.83
N SER A 28 2.26 -8.93 -9.73
CA SER A 28 1.80 -9.20 -8.37
C SER A 28 0.80 -8.15 -7.84
N GLY A 29 0.30 -7.24 -8.68
CA GLY A 29 -0.72 -6.27 -8.27
C GLY A 29 -0.24 -5.24 -7.25
N GLN A 30 1.09 -5.02 -7.11
CA GLN A 30 1.66 -4.02 -6.18
C GLN A 30 1.13 -2.59 -6.45
N PHE A 31 0.63 -2.33 -7.65
CA PHE A 31 0.10 -1.04 -8.07
C PHE A 31 -1.42 -0.89 -7.86
N ASP A 32 -2.12 -1.99 -7.56
CA ASP A 32 -3.58 -1.99 -7.35
C ASP A 32 -3.97 -1.37 -6.00
N ASP A 33 -3.03 -1.34 -5.05
CA ASP A 33 -3.23 -0.81 -3.68
C ASP A 33 -2.75 0.65 -3.52
N LEU A 34 -2.35 1.31 -4.63
CA LEU A 34 -2.02 2.74 -4.63
C LEU A 34 -3.28 3.64 -4.75
N ASP A 35 -4.43 3.05 -5.05
CA ASP A 35 -5.73 3.73 -5.12
C ASP A 35 -6.44 3.84 -3.75
N SER A 36 -5.83 3.34 -2.68
CA SER A 36 -6.35 3.34 -1.31
C SER A 36 -5.45 4.22 -0.43
N PRO A 37 -5.83 5.39 0.15
CA PRO A 37 -7.07 6.15 0.14
C PRO A 37 -6.81 7.68 -0.03
N ALA A 38 -6.47 8.17 -1.22
CA ALA A 38 -6.28 9.63 -1.41
C ALA A 38 -7.59 10.43 -1.32
N TRP A 39 -8.74 9.75 -1.46
CA TRP A 39 -10.07 10.35 -1.43
C TRP A 39 -10.68 10.45 -0.02
N SER A 40 -10.14 9.80 1.01
CA SER A 40 -10.72 9.90 2.36
C SER A 40 -10.35 11.21 3.07
N VAL A 41 -9.41 12.00 2.55
CA VAL A 41 -8.99 13.27 3.15
C VAL A 41 -9.59 14.49 2.43
N VAL A 42 -9.88 14.38 1.14
CA VAL A 42 -10.41 15.50 0.32
C VAL A 42 -11.94 15.60 0.36
N MET A 43 -12.64 14.51 0.71
CA MET A 43 -14.11 14.50 0.82
C MET A 43 -14.63 14.66 2.26
N ASP A 44 -13.74 14.81 3.25
CA ASP A 44 -14.14 15.04 4.65
C ASP A 44 -14.36 16.54 4.98
N ASP A 45 -14.12 17.46 4.04
CA ASP A 45 -14.32 18.90 4.26
C ASP A 45 -15.74 19.41 3.97
N ASP A 46 -16.62 18.61 3.34
CA ASP A 46 -17.96 19.08 2.91
C ASP A 46 -19.16 18.41 3.59
N GLU A 47 -19.01 17.35 4.39
CA GLU A 47 -20.13 16.81 5.18
C GLU A 47 -19.64 16.15 6.48
N ALA A 48 -19.56 16.94 7.55
CA ALA A 48 -19.62 16.36 8.89
C ALA A 48 -20.99 15.69 9.04
N PRO A 49 -21.11 14.38 9.32
CA PRO A 49 -22.36 13.86 9.86
C PRO A 49 -22.48 14.43 11.28
N PRO A 50 -23.51 15.24 11.60
CA PRO A 50 -23.74 15.65 12.97
C PRO A 50 -24.26 14.44 13.75
N GLY A 51 -23.35 13.72 14.41
CA GLY A 51 -23.68 12.80 15.49
C GLY A 51 -23.89 11.33 15.10
N SER A 52 -22.79 10.57 15.04
CA SER A 52 -22.75 9.10 15.22
C SER A 52 -21.26 8.70 15.18
N SER A 53 -20.57 8.17 16.18
CA SER A 53 -20.97 7.25 17.23
C SER A 53 -19.90 7.22 18.34
N LYS A 54 -19.71 8.32 19.08
CA LYS A 54 -18.94 8.29 20.35
C LYS A 54 -19.73 8.73 21.58
N LYS A 55 -21.06 8.82 21.50
CA LYS A 55 -21.91 9.26 22.63
C LYS A 55 -23.12 8.37 22.96
N ASN A 56 -23.23 7.14 22.45
CA ASN A 56 -24.39 6.29 22.80
C ASN A 56 -24.04 5.05 23.64
N GLU A 57 -22.77 4.84 23.98
CA GLU A 57 -22.35 3.76 24.89
C GLU A 57 -22.28 4.24 26.36
N VAL A 58 -22.00 5.52 26.59
CA VAL A 58 -21.93 6.08 27.96
C VAL A 58 -23.31 6.34 28.56
N GLU A 59 -24.36 6.55 27.74
CA GLU A 59 -25.72 6.78 28.23
C GLU A 59 -26.51 5.49 28.47
N GLN A 60 -26.15 4.40 27.78
CA GLN A 60 -26.74 3.07 28.01
C GLN A 60 -26.27 2.39 29.31
N ASN A 61 -25.24 2.93 29.97
CA ASN A 61 -24.88 2.51 31.33
C ASN A 61 -25.75 3.13 32.44
N LYS A 62 -26.69 4.03 32.18
CA LYS A 62 -27.36 4.80 33.27
C LYS A 62 -28.82 4.44 33.58
N HIS A 63 -29.51 3.69 32.72
CA HIS A 63 -30.95 3.40 32.91
C HIS A 63 -31.28 1.93 33.23
N LYS A 64 -30.26 1.07 33.40
CA LYS A 64 -30.41 -0.35 33.76
C LYS A 64 -29.60 -0.77 35.01
N GLY A 65 -29.24 0.20 35.87
CA GLY A 65 -28.62 -0.04 37.17
C GLY A 65 -29.38 0.67 38.27
#